data_AF-A0A403SY37-F1
#
_entry.id   AF-A0A403SY37-F1
#
_cell.length_a   1.000
_cell.length_b   1.000
_cell.length_c   1.000
_cell.angle_alpha   90.00
_cell.angle_beta   90.00
_cell.angle_gamma   90.00
#
_symmetry.space_group_name_H-M   'P 1'
#
loop_
_entity.id
_entity.type
_entity.pdbx_description
1 polymer ?
#
loop_
_entity_poly.entity_id
_entity_poly.type
_entity_poly.pdbx_seq_one_letter_code
_entity_poly.pdbx_strand_id
1 'polypeptide(L)'
;MWITGSKRGKNMRAILTAFPQNGARVTLLKSGNLTNRLRDGQRIMICDVPRQLENAPAGEIEEAGQWLAHDEGLQPFFADSRVINAAGGQEGLKTWVSRIADCQCVGGDHVRNLTTAQTQGGGAVRLCHACDNVHYMKGYRDLSEIITSNRAEWIVDYARMSLRLNADHQLTLPELFCWAVLRGVADVMPVDVMRRFTTLPEDEVLTGTIKEADINPWQLSARQIVEKKAGEGMAAMPPDIHTVLVEKNLIKDSGLNETLNETATERVKPVLTLNIDSDPAAGYMRKPKMIRLELPGYTRWVKRQPCCGCGKQADDPHHIIGHGFSGTGTKACDLLVIPLCRVCHDALHADTRAWEEQNGSQLLWLARTLARATGIGAITAARAKE
;
A
#
# COMPACT_ATOMS: atom_id res chain seq x y z
N MET A 1 23.23 -10.18 -20.43
CA MET A 1 24.14 -9.05 -20.19
C MET A 1 23.30 -7.77 -20.22
N TRP A 2 22.87 -7.29 -19.04
CA TRP A 2 22.09 -6.07 -18.94
C TRP A 2 23.03 -4.87 -19.06
N ILE A 3 22.95 -4.15 -20.17
CA ILE A 3 23.43 -2.77 -20.26
C ILE A 3 22.24 -1.95 -20.76
N THR A 4 21.53 -1.30 -19.84
CA THR A 4 20.71 -0.14 -20.17
C THR A 4 21.36 1.08 -19.52
N GLY A 5 21.99 1.89 -20.38
CA GLY A 5 22.49 3.20 -20.01
C GLY A 5 21.34 4.17 -19.75
N SER A 6 21.14 4.51 -18.48
CA SER A 6 20.82 5.87 -18.07
C SER A 6 21.34 6.07 -16.65
N LYS A 7 22.63 6.45 -16.53
CA LYS A 7 23.30 6.81 -15.28
C LYS A 7 22.91 8.23 -14.83
N ARG A 8 21.63 8.53 -14.70
CA ARG A 8 21.16 9.76 -14.04
C ARG A 8 20.04 9.42 -13.05
N GLY A 9 20.41 9.34 -11.78
CA GLY A 9 19.47 9.39 -10.65
C GLY A 9 19.19 8.10 -9.88
N LYS A 10 20.03 7.05 -9.94
CA LYS A 10 19.85 5.89 -9.05
C LYS A 10 20.38 6.17 -7.64
N ASN A 11 19.53 5.95 -6.63
CA ASN A 11 19.88 6.06 -5.22
C ASN A 11 20.71 4.84 -4.80
N MET A 12 22.03 5.02 -4.70
CA MET A 12 22.94 3.96 -4.27
C MET A 12 22.71 3.61 -2.79
N ARG A 13 22.46 2.33 -2.50
CA ARG A 13 22.41 1.78 -1.13
C ARG A 13 23.54 0.77 -0.96
N ALA A 14 24.20 0.79 0.19
CA ALA A 14 25.32 -0.10 0.47
C ALA A 14 25.43 -0.40 1.96
N ILE A 15 25.86 -1.62 2.27
CA ILE A 15 26.26 -2.03 3.63
C ILE A 15 27.76 -1.77 3.74
N LEU A 16 28.16 -0.93 4.68
CA LEU A 16 29.56 -0.56 4.90
C LEU A 16 29.99 -1.00 6.30
N THR A 17 31.20 -1.53 6.41
CA THR A 17 31.80 -1.83 7.71
C THR A 17 32.34 -0.55 8.33
N ALA A 18 31.90 -0.24 9.56
CA ALA A 18 32.35 0.90 10.33
C ALA A 18 33.55 0.55 11.22
N PHE A 19 34.56 1.41 11.22
CA PHE A 19 35.77 1.32 12.05
C PHE A 19 35.87 2.56 12.93
N PRO A 20 35.28 2.53 14.15
CA PRO A 20 35.32 3.66 15.06
C PRO A 20 36.72 3.87 15.64
N GLN A 21 37.19 5.12 15.61
CA GLN A 21 38.41 5.59 16.25
C GLN A 21 38.03 6.45 17.46
N ASN A 22 37.76 5.78 18.59
CA ASN A 22 37.14 6.41 19.77
C ASN A 22 37.94 7.61 20.33
N GLY A 23 39.27 7.54 20.30
CA GLY A 23 40.13 8.64 20.77
C GLY A 23 40.04 9.89 19.90
N ALA A 24 39.86 9.73 18.59
CA ALA A 24 39.69 10.83 17.64
C ALA A 24 38.22 11.24 17.43
N ARG A 25 37.27 10.44 17.94
CA ARG A 25 35.83 10.55 17.68
C ARG A 25 35.49 10.60 16.18
N VAL A 26 36.24 9.84 15.38
CA VAL A 26 36.04 9.68 13.94
C VAL A 26 35.67 8.22 13.65
N THR A 27 34.72 8.00 12.75
CA THR A 27 34.40 6.65 12.25
C THR A 27 34.78 6.57 10.78
N LEU A 28 35.63 5.60 10.44
CA LEU A 28 36.00 5.32 9.05
C LEU A 28 35.04 4.26 8.48
N LEU A 29 34.48 4.52 7.30
CA LEU A 29 33.64 3.56 6.60
C LEU A 29 34.43 2.91 5.45
N LYS A 30 34.55 1.59 5.44
CA LYS A 30 35.27 0.88 4.38
C LYS A 30 34.39 0.73 3.13
N SER A 31 34.52 1.65 2.18
CA SER A 31 33.76 1.68 0.91
C SER A 31 34.26 0.68 -0.15
N GLY A 32 35.53 0.24 -0.08
CA GLY A 32 36.08 -0.68 -1.07
C GLY A 32 35.91 -0.17 -2.51
N ASN A 33 35.34 -1.00 -3.39
CA ASN A 33 35.11 -0.66 -4.80
C ASN A 33 34.09 0.48 -5.00
N LEU A 34 33.34 0.87 -3.97
CA LEU A 34 32.38 1.98 -4.03
C LEU A 34 33.03 3.36 -3.87
N THR A 35 34.32 3.42 -3.54
CA THR A 35 35.03 4.69 -3.29
C THR A 35 34.93 5.66 -4.47
N ASN A 36 34.98 5.14 -5.70
CA ASN A 36 34.83 5.94 -6.93
C ASN A 36 33.42 6.52 -7.13
N ARG A 37 32.42 6.10 -6.35
CA ARG A 37 31.04 6.60 -6.39
C ARG A 37 30.77 7.67 -5.33
N LEU A 38 31.70 7.85 -4.39
CA LEU A 38 31.62 8.88 -3.35
C LEU A 38 32.39 10.13 -3.81
N ARG A 39 31.83 11.32 -3.56
CA ARG A 39 32.47 12.61 -3.90
C ARG A 39 32.80 13.41 -2.65
N ASP A 40 33.84 14.24 -2.74
CA ASP A 40 34.14 15.22 -1.70
C ASP A 40 32.92 16.12 -1.44
N GLY A 41 32.58 16.30 -0.17
CA GLY A 41 31.39 17.07 0.25
C GLY A 41 30.05 16.36 0.07
N GLN A 42 30.01 15.10 -0.40
CA GLN A 42 28.77 14.32 -0.48
C GLN A 42 28.24 14.01 0.94
N ARG A 43 26.98 14.37 1.19
CA ARG A 43 26.28 13.98 2.42
C ARG A 43 25.71 12.57 2.25
N ILE A 44 25.95 11.70 3.24
CA ILE A 44 25.50 10.30 3.24
C ILE A 44 24.61 10.11 4.48
N MET A 45 23.46 9.47 4.30
CA MET A 45 22.60 9.03 5.41
C MET A 45 23.06 7.65 5.86
N ILE A 46 23.28 7.47 7.16
CA ILE A 46 23.68 6.21 7.77
C ILE A 46 22.51 5.70 8.60
N CYS A 47 22.17 4.42 8.41
CA CYS A 47 21.18 3.69 9.19
C CYS A 47 21.81 2.36 9.62
N ASP A 48 21.29 1.77 10.68
CA ASP A 48 21.62 0.39 11.02
C ASP A 48 21.17 -0.56 9.91
N VAL A 49 21.89 -1.68 9.77
CA VAL A 49 21.54 -2.71 8.79
C VAL A 49 20.20 -3.32 9.21
N PRO A 50 19.18 -3.32 8.34
CA PRO A 50 17.90 -3.91 8.68
C PRO A 50 18.05 -5.43 8.86
N ARG A 51 17.24 -6.05 9.72
CA ARG A 51 17.32 -7.50 10.03
C ARG A 51 17.30 -8.39 8.78
N GLN A 52 16.58 -7.97 7.73
CA GLN A 52 16.52 -8.67 6.44
C GLN A 52 17.86 -8.76 5.73
N LEU A 53 18.79 -7.84 6.03
CA LEU A 53 20.12 -7.76 5.45
C LEU A 53 21.23 -8.05 6.47
N GLU A 54 20.89 -8.58 7.64
CA GLU A 54 21.86 -8.82 8.73
C GLU A 54 22.98 -9.78 8.30
N ASN A 55 22.64 -10.75 7.44
CA ASN A 55 23.60 -11.72 6.88
C ASN A 55 24.15 -11.31 5.50
N ALA A 56 23.75 -10.14 4.97
CA ALA A 56 24.22 -9.69 3.66
C ALA A 56 25.67 -9.20 3.75
N PRO A 57 26.52 -9.49 2.75
CA PRO A 57 27.90 -9.04 2.75
C PRO A 57 27.98 -7.51 2.63
N ALA A 58 29.06 -6.92 3.16
CA ALA A 58 29.36 -5.51 2.92
C ALA A 58 29.57 -5.25 1.42
N GLY A 59 28.92 -4.23 0.88
CA GLY A 59 28.91 -3.94 -0.54
C GLY A 59 27.68 -3.16 -1.00
N GLU A 60 27.57 -2.96 -2.31
CA GLU A 60 26.36 -2.38 -2.91
C GLU A 60 25.19 -3.36 -2.74
N ILE A 61 24.04 -2.83 -2.32
CA ILE A 61 22.82 -3.64 -2.24
C ILE A 61 22.15 -3.59 -3.62
N GLU A 62 21.91 -4.76 -4.21
CA GLU A 62 21.21 -4.85 -5.48
C GLU A 62 19.78 -4.28 -5.35
N GLU A 63 19.39 -3.41 -6.28
CA GLU A 63 18.03 -2.82 -6.37
C GLU A 63 17.00 -3.81 -6.94
N ALA A 64 17.17 -5.11 -6.75
CA ALA A 64 16.28 -6.11 -7.32
C ALA A 64 15.13 -6.42 -6.36
N GLY A 65 13.90 -6.12 -6.79
CA GLY A 65 12.67 -6.56 -6.14
C GLY A 65 12.40 -5.96 -4.76
N GLN A 66 11.50 -6.63 -4.03
CA GLN A 66 11.12 -6.31 -2.66
C GLN A 66 11.71 -7.37 -1.71
N TRP A 67 12.54 -6.98 -0.75
CA TRP A 67 13.18 -7.94 0.15
C TRP A 67 12.17 -8.70 1.02
N LEU A 68 11.10 -8.01 1.45
CA LEU A 68 10.06 -8.60 2.28
C LEU A 68 9.31 -9.75 1.58
N ALA A 69 9.30 -9.78 0.24
CA ALA A 69 8.70 -10.87 -0.53
C ALA A 69 9.46 -12.20 -0.37
N HIS A 70 10.74 -12.13 0.01
CA HIS A 70 11.62 -13.27 0.18
C HIS A 70 11.71 -13.76 1.64
N ASP A 71 10.96 -13.15 2.56
CA ASP A 71 10.91 -13.60 3.96
C ASP A 71 10.15 -14.93 4.05
N GLU A 72 10.83 -15.99 4.47
CA GLU A 72 10.24 -17.32 4.62
C GLU A 72 9.07 -17.34 5.62
N GLY A 73 9.15 -16.51 6.68
CA GLY A 73 8.08 -16.40 7.68
C GLY A 73 6.78 -15.82 7.12
N LEU A 74 6.83 -15.10 5.99
CA LEU A 74 5.66 -14.51 5.34
C LEU A 74 5.06 -15.40 4.24
N GLN A 75 5.67 -16.53 3.89
CA GLN A 75 5.14 -17.40 2.84
C GLN A 75 3.71 -17.90 3.11
N PRO A 76 3.33 -18.28 4.36
CA PRO A 76 1.94 -18.61 4.67
C PRO A 76 0.97 -17.44 4.43
N PHE A 77 1.39 -16.21 4.73
CA PHE A 77 0.61 -15.00 4.49
C PHE A 77 0.38 -14.76 3.00
N PHE A 78 1.44 -14.86 2.19
CA PHE A 78 1.34 -14.67 0.74
C PHE A 78 0.55 -15.77 0.03
N ALA A 79 0.47 -16.96 0.62
CA ALA A 79 -0.29 -18.08 0.09
C ALA A 79 -1.80 -18.01 0.38
N ASP A 80 -2.24 -17.22 1.36
CA ASP A 80 -3.64 -17.15 1.79
C ASP A 80 -4.54 -16.49 0.73
N SER A 81 -5.66 -17.13 0.42
CA SER A 81 -6.60 -16.67 -0.62
C SER A 81 -7.24 -15.32 -0.29
N ARG A 82 -7.44 -14.99 0.99
CA ARG A 82 -7.97 -13.69 1.44
C ARG A 82 -6.97 -12.58 1.15
N VAL A 83 -5.68 -12.84 1.37
CA VAL A 83 -4.60 -11.89 1.06
C VAL A 83 -4.47 -11.69 -0.45
N ILE A 84 -4.52 -12.77 -1.23
CA ILE A 84 -4.50 -12.71 -2.71
C ILE A 84 -5.69 -11.88 -3.23
N ASN A 85 -6.90 -12.13 -2.72
CA ASN A 85 -8.09 -11.38 -3.10
C ASN A 85 -7.99 -9.90 -2.67
N ALA A 86 -7.49 -9.63 -1.46
CA ALA A 86 -7.24 -8.28 -0.98
C ALA A 86 -6.21 -7.52 -1.84
N ALA A 87 -5.27 -8.21 -2.48
CA ALA A 87 -4.29 -7.62 -3.39
C ALA A 87 -4.80 -7.46 -4.84
N GLY A 88 -6.06 -7.81 -5.13
CA GLY A 88 -6.65 -7.68 -6.48
C GLY A 88 -6.90 -9.00 -7.20
N GLY A 89 -6.73 -10.14 -6.52
CA GLY A 89 -7.06 -11.46 -7.02
C GLY A 89 -6.11 -11.97 -8.12
N GLN A 90 -6.45 -13.14 -8.66
CA GLN A 90 -5.59 -13.85 -9.62
C GLN A 90 -5.38 -13.07 -10.92
N GLU A 91 -6.37 -12.29 -11.37
CA GLU A 91 -6.22 -11.42 -12.55
C GLU A 91 -5.26 -10.26 -12.30
N GLY A 92 -5.23 -9.72 -11.07
CA GLY A 92 -4.25 -8.73 -10.66
C GLY A 92 -2.83 -9.29 -10.72
N LEU A 93 -2.63 -10.50 -10.19
CA LEU A 93 -1.35 -11.22 -10.27
C LEU A 93 -0.93 -11.46 -11.73
N LYS A 94 -1.84 -11.99 -12.55
CA LYS A 94 -1.58 -12.24 -13.97
C LYS A 94 -1.18 -10.98 -14.73
N THR A 95 -1.88 -9.88 -14.49
CA THR A 95 -1.59 -8.56 -15.11
C THR A 95 -0.24 -8.01 -14.66
N TRP A 96 0.15 -8.25 -13.41
CA TRP A 96 1.47 -7.87 -12.92
C TRP A 96 2.56 -8.73 -13.57
N VAL A 97 2.39 -10.05 -13.59
CA VAL A 97 3.33 -11.00 -14.20
C VAL A 97 3.48 -10.77 -15.71
N SER A 98 2.43 -10.34 -16.43
CA SER A 98 2.53 -10.05 -17.87
C SER A 98 3.49 -8.90 -18.21
N ARG A 99 3.86 -8.06 -17.24
CA ARG A 99 4.81 -6.97 -17.41
C ARG A 99 6.27 -7.43 -17.30
N ILE A 100 6.51 -8.66 -16.86
CA ILE A 100 7.84 -9.25 -16.84
C ILE A 100 8.32 -9.41 -18.29
N ALA A 101 9.51 -8.87 -18.55
CA ALA A 101 10.04 -8.69 -19.89
C ALA A 101 10.58 -9.98 -20.51
N ASP A 102 10.96 -10.96 -19.69
CA ASP A 102 11.65 -12.16 -20.11
C ASP A 102 10.92 -13.44 -19.67
N CYS A 103 11.26 -14.55 -20.31
CA CYS A 103 10.85 -15.88 -19.86
C CYS A 103 11.51 -16.19 -18.52
N GLN A 104 10.72 -16.62 -17.53
CA GLN A 104 11.24 -16.97 -16.20
C GLN A 104 11.72 -18.42 -16.09
N CYS A 105 11.46 -19.27 -17.08
CA CYS A 105 11.96 -20.64 -17.10
C CYS A 105 13.49 -20.67 -17.19
N VAL A 106 14.14 -21.46 -16.34
CA VAL A 106 15.59 -21.67 -16.38
C VAL A 106 15.91 -22.79 -17.37
N GLY A 107 16.84 -22.56 -18.29
CA GLY A 107 17.47 -23.63 -19.09
C GLY A 107 16.59 -24.22 -20.20
N GLY A 108 16.08 -23.39 -21.11
CA GLY A 108 15.35 -23.87 -22.30
C GLY A 108 15.68 -23.11 -23.58
N ASP A 109 15.23 -23.64 -24.72
CA ASP A 109 15.32 -22.97 -26.01
C ASP A 109 14.31 -21.83 -26.10
N HIS A 110 14.73 -20.65 -25.66
CA HIS A 110 13.84 -19.49 -25.54
C HIS A 110 13.50 -18.87 -26.90
N VAL A 111 12.22 -18.55 -27.07
CA VAL A 111 11.70 -17.80 -28.23
C VAL A 111 11.19 -16.42 -27.80
N ARG A 112 11.05 -15.50 -28.76
CA ARG A 112 10.67 -14.09 -28.48
C ARG A 112 9.23 -13.91 -28.00
N ASN A 113 8.30 -14.77 -28.42
CA ASN A 113 6.89 -14.60 -28.10
C ASN A 113 6.63 -15.07 -26.67
N LEU A 114 6.14 -14.16 -25.83
CA LEU A 114 5.90 -14.40 -24.42
C LEU A 114 4.41 -14.54 -24.09
N THR A 115 4.08 -15.53 -23.28
CA THR A 115 2.76 -15.78 -22.70
C THR A 115 2.81 -15.61 -21.18
N THR A 116 1.65 -15.39 -20.57
CA THR A 116 1.51 -15.43 -19.12
C THR A 116 0.61 -16.61 -18.79
N ALA A 117 1.23 -17.67 -18.29
CA ALA A 117 0.53 -18.86 -17.86
C ALA A 117 -0.10 -18.62 -16.49
N GLN A 118 -1.35 -19.06 -16.34
CA GLN A 118 -2.09 -19.03 -15.08
C GLN A 118 -2.33 -20.48 -14.65
N THR A 119 -1.90 -20.84 -13.45
CA THR A 119 -2.05 -22.21 -12.95
C THR A 119 -3.44 -22.44 -12.38
N GLN A 120 -3.89 -23.70 -12.30
CA GLN A 120 -5.17 -24.04 -11.67
C GLN A 120 -5.25 -23.58 -10.20
N GLY A 121 -4.11 -23.53 -9.51
CA GLY A 121 -4.01 -23.00 -8.14
C GLY A 121 -4.01 -21.47 -8.05
N GLY A 122 -4.27 -20.75 -9.15
CA GLY A 122 -4.35 -19.29 -9.17
C GLY A 122 -3.01 -18.55 -9.18
N GLY A 123 -1.90 -19.27 -9.38
CA GLY A 123 -0.58 -18.67 -9.58
C GLY A 123 -0.38 -18.18 -11.01
N ALA A 124 0.64 -17.35 -11.25
CA ALA A 124 0.99 -16.91 -12.59
C ALA A 124 2.51 -16.89 -12.81
N VAL A 125 2.92 -17.17 -14.04
CA VAL A 125 4.33 -17.17 -14.46
C VAL A 125 4.48 -16.64 -15.88
N ARG A 126 5.55 -15.88 -16.14
CA ARG A 126 5.88 -15.35 -17.46
C ARG A 126 6.78 -16.34 -18.19
N LEU A 127 6.33 -16.81 -19.35
CA LEU A 127 7.05 -17.81 -20.15
C LEU A 127 7.12 -17.39 -21.61
N CYS A 128 8.10 -17.89 -22.35
CA CYS A 128 7.99 -17.90 -23.82
C CYS A 128 7.07 -19.04 -24.26
N HIS A 129 6.45 -18.92 -25.44
CA HIS A 129 5.55 -19.95 -25.98
C HIS A 129 6.18 -21.35 -25.98
N ALA A 130 7.48 -21.48 -26.24
CA ALA A 130 8.17 -22.77 -26.23
C ALA A 130 8.21 -23.38 -24.82
N CYS A 131 8.65 -22.62 -23.81
CA CYS A 131 8.66 -23.06 -22.42
C CYS A 131 7.24 -23.31 -21.88
N ASP A 132 6.28 -22.46 -22.26
CA ASP A 132 4.86 -22.62 -21.87
C ASP A 132 4.34 -23.99 -22.31
N ASN A 133 4.54 -24.37 -23.58
CA ASN A 133 4.15 -25.67 -24.10
C ASN A 133 4.81 -26.85 -23.36
N VAL A 134 6.08 -26.72 -22.97
CA VAL A 134 6.81 -27.75 -22.21
C VAL A 134 6.19 -27.98 -20.83
N HIS A 135 5.71 -26.92 -20.18
CA HIS A 135 5.19 -26.98 -18.82
C HIS A 135 3.66 -27.13 -18.73
N TYR A 136 2.93 -26.80 -19.80
CA TYR A 136 1.46 -26.81 -19.86
C TYR A 136 0.88 -28.14 -19.39
N MET A 137 1.30 -29.25 -20.02
CA MET A 137 0.80 -30.59 -19.69
C MET A 137 1.28 -31.10 -18.32
N LYS A 138 2.33 -30.52 -17.75
CA LYS A 138 2.87 -30.88 -16.43
C LYS A 138 2.20 -30.08 -15.29
N GLY A 139 1.33 -29.14 -15.63
CA GLY A 139 0.67 -28.25 -14.67
C GLY A 139 1.62 -27.26 -14.00
N TYR A 140 2.74 -26.92 -14.66
CA TYR A 140 3.74 -25.95 -14.16
C TYR A 140 4.36 -26.28 -12.79
N ARG A 141 4.32 -27.54 -12.35
CA ARG A 141 4.83 -27.97 -11.03
C ARG A 141 6.30 -27.64 -10.81
N ASP A 142 7.11 -27.76 -11.86
CA ASP A 142 8.55 -27.45 -11.84
C ASP A 142 8.83 -25.93 -11.68
N LEU A 143 7.81 -25.08 -11.79
CA LEU A 143 7.91 -23.62 -11.66
C LEU A 143 7.28 -23.11 -10.36
N SER A 144 7.00 -24.00 -9.41
CA SER A 144 6.29 -23.68 -8.15
C SER A 144 7.00 -22.59 -7.34
N GLU A 145 8.33 -22.61 -7.27
CA GLU A 145 9.14 -21.61 -6.57
C GLU A 145 9.00 -20.23 -7.24
N ILE A 146 9.08 -20.17 -8.58
CA ILE A 146 8.91 -18.93 -9.35
C ILE A 146 7.51 -18.37 -9.16
N ILE A 147 6.49 -19.22 -9.22
CA ILE A 147 5.09 -18.83 -9.02
C ILE A 147 4.88 -18.28 -7.60
N THR A 148 5.55 -18.85 -6.60
CA THR A 148 5.46 -18.42 -5.21
C THR A 148 6.16 -17.07 -5.02
N SER A 149 7.37 -16.92 -5.57
CA SER A 149 8.12 -15.65 -5.57
C SER A 149 7.33 -14.54 -6.28
N ASN A 150 6.82 -14.78 -7.49
CA ASN A 150 5.97 -13.82 -8.23
C ASN A 150 4.78 -13.34 -7.40
N ARG A 151 4.15 -14.25 -6.66
CA ARG A 151 2.99 -13.92 -5.81
C ARG A 151 3.39 -13.03 -4.65
N ALA A 152 4.47 -13.39 -3.95
CA ALA A 152 4.98 -12.59 -2.84
C ALA A 152 5.41 -11.20 -3.30
N GLU A 153 6.18 -11.11 -4.39
CA GLU A 153 6.61 -9.83 -4.96
C GLU A 153 5.43 -8.96 -5.38
N TRP A 154 4.45 -9.56 -6.07
CA TRP A 154 3.24 -8.85 -6.46
C TRP A 154 2.45 -8.33 -5.26
N ILE A 155 2.24 -9.14 -4.22
CA ILE A 155 1.50 -8.70 -3.01
C ILE A 155 2.22 -7.54 -2.33
N VAL A 156 3.55 -7.63 -2.19
CA VAL A 156 4.35 -6.57 -1.55
C VAL A 156 4.37 -5.30 -2.41
N ASP A 157 4.52 -5.42 -3.73
CA ASP A 157 4.45 -4.28 -4.65
C ASP A 157 3.04 -3.65 -4.67
N TYR A 158 1.98 -4.46 -4.60
CA TYR A 158 0.61 -3.99 -4.50
C TYR A 158 0.38 -3.24 -3.18
N ALA A 159 0.83 -3.79 -2.06
CA ALA A 159 0.75 -3.15 -0.76
C ALA A 159 1.47 -1.80 -0.77
N ARG A 160 2.72 -1.75 -1.24
CA ARG A 160 3.52 -0.53 -1.44
C ARG A 160 2.76 0.52 -2.27
N MET A 161 2.26 0.13 -3.44
CA MET A 161 1.49 1.02 -4.33
C MET A 161 0.19 1.51 -3.66
N SER A 162 -0.51 0.63 -2.94
CA SER A 162 -1.78 0.96 -2.30
C SER A 162 -1.61 1.95 -1.15
N LEU A 163 -0.47 1.87 -0.44
CA LEU A 163 -0.04 2.82 0.58
C LEU A 163 0.58 4.11 0.01
N ARG A 164 0.65 4.24 -1.33
CA ARG A 164 1.21 5.41 -2.04
C ARG A 164 2.70 5.64 -1.77
N LEU A 165 3.43 4.58 -1.48
CA LEU A 165 4.87 4.63 -1.31
C LEU A 165 5.53 4.65 -2.70
N ASN A 166 6.71 5.26 -2.80
CA ASN A 166 7.44 5.42 -4.06
C ASN A 166 7.84 4.07 -4.67
N ALA A 167 8.10 4.05 -5.98
CA ALA A 167 8.47 2.85 -6.73
C ALA A 167 9.76 2.18 -6.21
N ASP A 168 10.68 2.97 -5.67
CA ASP A 168 11.95 2.54 -5.10
C ASP A 168 11.88 2.19 -3.60
N HIS A 169 10.73 2.39 -2.95
CA HIS A 169 10.54 2.11 -1.53
C HIS A 169 10.57 0.61 -1.25
N GLN A 170 11.38 0.19 -0.28
CA GLN A 170 11.33 -1.18 0.26
C GLN A 170 10.28 -1.24 1.35
N LEU A 171 9.23 -2.03 1.12
CA LEU A 171 8.15 -2.16 2.08
C LEU A 171 8.67 -2.79 3.37
N THR A 172 8.41 -2.12 4.48
CA THR A 172 8.74 -2.61 5.82
C THR A 172 7.62 -3.51 6.35
N LEU A 173 7.95 -4.34 7.33
CA LEU A 173 6.97 -5.23 7.94
C LEU A 173 5.79 -4.48 8.63
N PRO A 174 6.01 -3.38 9.37
CA PRO A 174 4.90 -2.56 9.88
C PRO A 174 4.02 -1.95 8.78
N GLU A 175 4.59 -1.58 7.63
CA GLU A 175 3.82 -1.07 6.49
C GLU A 175 2.99 -2.18 5.85
N LEU A 176 3.54 -3.38 5.67
CA LEU A 176 2.77 -4.54 5.21
C LEU A 176 1.64 -4.88 6.18
N PHE A 177 1.89 -4.81 7.49
CA PHE A 177 0.85 -5.00 8.50
C PHE A 177 -0.22 -3.90 8.44
N CYS A 178 0.17 -2.64 8.30
CA CYS A 178 -0.77 -1.53 8.11
C CYS A 178 -1.65 -1.77 6.88
N TRP A 179 -1.07 -2.20 5.77
CA TRP A 179 -1.83 -2.62 4.59
C TRP A 179 -2.80 -3.77 4.91
N ALA A 180 -2.34 -4.81 5.60
CA ALA A 180 -3.18 -5.95 5.98
C ALA A 180 -4.37 -5.53 6.86
N VAL A 181 -4.16 -4.61 7.80
CA VAL A 181 -5.22 -4.00 8.63
C VAL A 181 -6.22 -3.25 7.75
N LEU A 182 -5.73 -2.36 6.87
CA LEU A 182 -6.58 -1.58 5.95
C LEU A 182 -7.39 -2.45 4.98
N ARG A 183 -6.98 -3.69 4.75
CA ARG A 183 -7.67 -4.66 3.89
C ARG A 183 -8.44 -5.73 4.65
N GLY A 184 -8.48 -5.68 5.98
CA GLY A 184 -9.19 -6.65 6.82
C GLY A 184 -8.63 -8.07 6.76
N VAL A 185 -7.31 -8.21 6.57
CA VAL A 185 -6.59 -9.49 6.49
C VAL A 185 -5.42 -9.59 7.46
N ALA A 186 -5.37 -8.73 8.48
CA ALA A 186 -4.30 -8.71 9.47
C ALA A 186 -4.27 -9.98 10.33
N ASP A 187 -5.41 -10.62 10.55
CA ASP A 187 -5.53 -11.88 11.31
C ASP A 187 -4.87 -13.08 10.61
N VAL A 188 -4.57 -12.96 9.32
CA VAL A 188 -3.84 -13.96 8.53
C VAL A 188 -2.34 -13.91 8.83
N MET A 189 -1.82 -12.76 9.26
CA MET A 189 -0.38 -12.59 9.41
C MET A 189 0.18 -13.54 10.47
N PRO A 190 1.25 -14.29 10.17
CA PRO A 190 1.88 -15.18 11.13
C PRO A 190 2.26 -14.46 12.42
N VAL A 191 1.89 -15.04 13.56
CA VAL A 191 2.04 -14.40 14.87
C VAL A 191 3.51 -14.19 15.22
N ASP A 192 4.39 -15.12 14.85
CA ASP A 192 5.84 -14.99 15.00
C ASP A 192 6.39 -13.79 14.22
N VAL A 193 5.84 -13.52 13.04
CA VAL A 193 6.16 -12.34 12.24
C VAL A 193 5.64 -11.07 12.91
N MET A 194 4.40 -11.07 13.41
CA MET A 194 3.84 -9.92 14.14
C MET A 194 4.66 -9.56 15.39
N ARG A 195 5.13 -10.56 16.15
CA ARG A 195 5.99 -10.38 17.32
C ARG A 195 7.33 -9.69 16.98
N ARG A 196 7.76 -9.66 15.71
CA ARG A 196 8.99 -8.95 15.28
C ARG A 196 8.89 -7.43 15.42
N PHE A 197 7.68 -6.87 15.45
CA PHE A 197 7.45 -5.41 15.55
C PHE A 197 6.31 -5.02 16.49
N THR A 198 5.67 -5.98 17.16
CA THR A 198 4.60 -5.75 18.14
C THR A 198 4.90 -6.46 19.45
N THR A 199 4.41 -5.92 20.57
CA THR A 199 4.44 -6.59 21.87
C THR A 199 3.18 -7.45 22.02
N LEU A 200 3.15 -8.61 21.36
CA LEU A 200 2.11 -9.62 21.56
C LEU A 200 2.59 -10.69 22.55
N PRO A 201 1.72 -11.18 23.46
CA PRO A 201 2.09 -12.24 24.39
C PRO A 201 2.50 -13.52 23.63
N GLU A 202 3.41 -14.30 24.20
CA GLU A 202 3.60 -15.69 23.78
C GLU A 202 2.39 -16.50 24.21
N ASP A 203 1.93 -17.38 23.32
CA ASP A 203 0.82 -18.27 23.68
C ASP A 203 1.38 -19.30 24.67
N GLU A 204 0.79 -19.38 25.86
CA GLU A 204 1.19 -20.38 26.87
C GLU A 204 0.94 -21.78 26.30
N VAL A 205 2.03 -22.49 26.00
CA VAL A 205 1.94 -23.89 25.62
C VAL A 205 1.70 -24.69 26.90
N LEU A 206 0.44 -25.02 27.16
CA LEU A 206 0.05 -25.89 28.27
C LEU A 206 0.61 -27.30 28.02
N THR A 207 1.78 -27.61 28.58
CA THR A 207 2.40 -28.94 28.48
C THR A 207 2.15 -29.77 29.73
N GLY A 208 1.67 -31.00 29.55
CA GLY A 208 1.45 -31.99 30.63
C GLY A 208 0.01 -32.07 31.13
N THR A 209 -0.21 -32.81 32.23
CA THR A 209 -1.53 -32.91 32.88
C THR A 209 -1.78 -31.66 33.72
N ILE A 210 -2.62 -30.75 33.23
CA ILE A 210 -3.06 -29.56 33.95
C ILE A 210 -4.39 -29.83 34.67
N LYS A 211 -4.62 -29.17 35.81
CA LYS A 211 -5.95 -29.22 36.44
C LYS A 211 -6.89 -28.32 35.65
N GLU A 212 -8.15 -28.75 35.51
CA GLU A 212 -9.18 -28.00 34.78
C GLU A 212 -9.38 -26.56 35.31
N ALA A 213 -9.17 -26.34 36.62
CA ALA A 213 -9.25 -25.02 37.24
C ALA A 213 -8.12 -24.05 36.84
N ASP A 214 -7.00 -24.56 36.31
CA ASP A 214 -5.86 -23.75 35.87
C ASP A 214 -6.01 -23.29 34.41
N ILE A 215 -7.06 -23.75 33.71
CA ILE A 215 -7.41 -23.28 32.37
C ILE A 215 -8.16 -21.95 32.52
N ASN A 216 -7.62 -20.87 31.98
CA ASN A 216 -8.32 -19.60 31.86
C ASN A 216 -9.08 -19.54 30.52
N PRO A 217 -10.40 -19.81 30.48
CA PRO A 217 -11.17 -19.78 29.23
C PRO A 217 -11.31 -18.38 28.62
N TRP A 218 -10.94 -17.33 29.36
CA TRP A 218 -11.02 -15.93 28.91
C TRP A 218 -9.69 -15.37 28.42
N GLN A 219 -8.61 -16.17 28.43
CA GLN A 219 -7.32 -15.78 27.89
C GLN A 219 -7.37 -15.80 26.36
N LEU A 220 -7.14 -14.65 25.74
CA LEU A 220 -7.10 -14.52 24.29
C LEU A 220 -5.72 -14.90 23.76
N SER A 221 -5.67 -15.75 22.73
CA SER A 221 -4.46 -15.98 21.96
C SER A 221 -4.00 -14.70 21.26
N ALA A 222 -2.71 -14.61 20.90
CA ALA A 222 -2.18 -13.47 20.17
C ALA A 222 -2.96 -13.18 18.87
N ARG A 223 -3.45 -14.23 18.20
CA ARG A 223 -4.30 -14.12 17.00
C ARG A 223 -5.66 -13.49 17.30
N GLN A 224 -6.34 -13.92 18.37
CA GLN A 224 -7.63 -13.35 18.78
C GLN A 224 -7.49 -11.91 19.26
N ILE A 225 -6.36 -11.54 19.87
CA ILE A 225 -6.06 -10.14 20.22
C ILE A 225 -5.95 -9.29 18.96
N VAL A 226 -5.26 -9.78 17.92
CA VAL A 226 -5.11 -9.07 16.64
C VAL A 226 -6.46 -8.94 15.93
N GLU A 227 -7.26 -10.01 15.89
CA GLU A 227 -8.61 -9.97 15.31
C GLU A 227 -9.51 -8.97 16.04
N LYS A 228 -9.53 -9.02 17.38
CA LYS A 228 -10.27 -8.09 18.22
C LYS A 228 -9.82 -6.64 17.99
N LYS A 229 -8.51 -6.37 18.04
CA LYS A 229 -7.96 -5.02 17.85
C LYS A 229 -8.08 -4.50 16.42
N ALA A 230 -8.00 -5.37 15.42
CA ALA A 230 -8.25 -5.00 14.03
C ALA A 230 -9.72 -4.61 13.82
N GLY A 231 -10.64 -5.31 14.48
CA GLY A 231 -12.06 -4.96 14.50
C GLY A 231 -12.36 -3.67 15.29
N GLU A 232 -11.74 -3.47 16.44
CA GLU A 232 -11.93 -2.31 17.31
C GLU A 232 -11.27 -1.03 16.75
N GLY A 233 -10.08 -1.16 16.12
CA GLY A 233 -9.30 -0.06 15.55
C GLY A 233 -9.85 0.51 14.23
N MET A 234 -10.84 -0.14 13.61
CA MET A 234 -11.55 0.41 12.45
C MET A 234 -12.78 1.25 12.84
N ALA A 235 -13.24 1.19 14.10
CA ALA A 235 -14.45 1.89 14.54
C ALA A 235 -14.19 3.29 15.14
N ALA A 236 -12.96 3.66 15.49
CA ALA A 236 -12.62 5.01 15.92
C ALA A 236 -11.10 5.28 15.83
N MET A 237 -10.69 6.19 14.95
CA MET A 237 -9.87 7.38 15.25
C MET A 237 -9.44 8.08 13.92
N PRO A 238 -9.55 9.42 13.83
CA PRO A 238 -9.05 10.21 12.70
C PRO A 238 -7.50 10.33 12.74
N PRO A 239 -6.83 10.56 11.59
CA PRO A 239 -5.38 10.73 11.58
C PRO A 239 -5.00 12.14 12.02
N ASP A 240 -4.50 12.28 13.25
CA ASP A 240 -3.63 13.40 13.61
C ASP A 240 -2.21 13.09 13.12
N ILE A 241 -1.86 13.67 11.96
CA ILE A 241 -0.46 13.84 11.55
C ILE A 241 -0.19 15.34 11.55
N HIS A 242 0.19 15.86 12.71
CA HIS A 242 0.95 17.11 12.80
C HIS A 242 1.88 17.06 14.01
N THR A 243 3.03 16.41 13.87
CA THR A 243 4.20 16.77 14.66
C THR A 243 4.97 17.84 13.90
N VAL A 244 4.56 19.10 14.06
CA VAL A 244 5.44 20.24 13.79
C VAL A 244 6.16 20.53 15.10
N LEU A 245 7.45 20.19 15.16
CA LEU A 245 8.30 20.56 16.30
C LEU A 245 8.85 21.98 16.08
N VAL A 246 8.23 22.90 16.83
CA VAL A 246 8.83 23.95 17.68
C VAL A 246 9.64 25.06 17.02
N GLU A 247 9.15 26.29 17.23
CA GLU A 247 9.97 27.36 17.83
C GLU A 247 9.21 28.03 18.99
N LYS A 248 9.93 28.18 20.11
CA LYS A 248 9.49 28.79 21.37
C LYS A 248 9.43 30.31 21.22
N ASN A 249 8.52 30.98 21.94
CA ASN A 249 8.92 32.06 22.84
C ASN A 249 7.88 32.33 23.94
N LEU A 250 8.43 32.55 25.13
CA LEU A 250 7.82 32.91 26.41
C LEU A 250 7.05 34.24 26.35
N ILE A 251 6.01 34.40 27.19
CA ILE A 251 5.98 35.30 28.37
C ILE A 251 4.65 35.17 29.15
N LYS A 252 4.83 34.86 30.44
CA LYS A 252 4.11 35.05 31.72
C LYS A 252 2.68 35.62 31.86
N ASP A 253 2.03 34.98 32.85
CA ASP A 253 1.18 35.46 33.97
C ASP A 253 -0.17 36.14 33.69
N SER A 254 -1.28 35.51 34.11
CA SER A 254 -1.89 35.74 35.43
C SER A 254 -3.32 35.18 35.52
N GLY A 255 -3.62 34.43 36.59
CA GLY A 255 -4.83 34.62 37.38
C GLY A 255 -6.14 33.93 36.97
N LEU A 256 -6.59 33.06 37.89
CA LEU A 256 -7.97 32.85 38.33
C LEU A 256 -8.84 31.79 37.61
N ASN A 257 -8.88 30.65 38.29
CA ASN A 257 -9.99 29.71 38.46
C ASN A 257 -11.40 30.30 38.30
N GLU A 258 -12.19 29.70 37.40
CA GLU A 258 -13.51 29.07 37.67
C GLU A 258 -14.31 29.01 36.38
N THR A 259 -14.25 27.88 35.68
CA THR A 259 -15.44 27.29 35.05
C THR A 259 -15.10 25.84 34.70
N LEU A 260 -15.65 24.95 35.52
CA LEU A 260 -15.82 23.55 35.21
C LEU A 260 -16.65 23.42 33.92
N ASN A 261 -16.27 22.44 33.10
CA ASN A 261 -17.01 21.91 31.94
C ASN A 261 -17.11 22.82 30.70
N GLU A 262 -16.10 22.77 29.83
CA GLU A 262 -16.30 22.79 28.36
C GLU A 262 -14.98 22.50 27.62
N THR A 263 -14.57 21.24 27.58
CA THR A 263 -13.85 20.71 26.42
C THR A 263 -14.60 19.49 25.93
N ALA A 264 -15.79 19.77 25.40
CA ALA A 264 -16.41 18.88 24.44
C ALA A 264 -15.40 18.70 23.30
N THR A 265 -14.95 17.47 23.12
CA THR A 265 -14.36 16.96 21.89
C THR A 265 -15.07 17.63 20.70
N GLU A 266 -14.37 18.49 19.96
CA GLU A 266 -14.86 18.98 18.68
C GLU A 266 -15.07 17.76 17.79
N ARG A 267 -16.31 17.27 17.72
CA ARG A 267 -16.70 16.19 16.82
C ARG A 267 -16.40 16.68 15.41
N VAL A 268 -15.46 16.02 14.73
CA VAL A 268 -15.13 16.27 13.32
C VAL A 268 -16.43 16.27 12.53
N LYS A 269 -16.84 17.44 12.02
CA LYS A 269 -18.04 17.55 11.19
C LYS A 269 -17.78 16.82 9.88
N PRO A 270 -18.65 15.87 9.46
CA PRO A 270 -18.45 15.15 8.21
C PRO A 270 -18.43 16.11 7.03
N VAL A 271 -17.55 15.86 6.05
CA VAL A 271 -17.43 16.70 4.85
C VAL A 271 -18.66 16.57 3.96
N LEU A 272 -19.28 15.38 3.95
CA LEU A 272 -20.50 15.06 3.22
C LEU A 272 -21.39 14.12 4.02
N THR A 273 -22.68 14.43 4.05
CA THR A 273 -23.74 13.58 4.60
C THR A 273 -24.70 13.18 3.47
N LEU A 274 -24.84 11.88 3.21
CA LEU A 274 -25.77 11.37 2.21
C LEU A 274 -27.13 11.05 2.84
N ASN A 275 -28.21 11.55 2.24
CA ASN A 275 -29.58 11.22 2.59
C ASN A 275 -30.15 10.22 1.59
N ILE A 276 -30.90 9.23 2.06
CA ILE A 276 -31.44 8.14 1.24
C ILE A 276 -32.94 8.36 1.07
N ASP A 277 -33.38 8.48 -0.17
CA ASP A 277 -34.79 8.30 -0.55
C ASP A 277 -34.94 6.88 -1.10
N SER A 278 -35.66 6.02 -0.37
CA SER A 278 -35.85 4.62 -0.73
C SER A 278 -36.86 4.41 -1.85
N ASP A 279 -37.66 5.43 -2.19
CA ASP A 279 -38.71 5.31 -3.21
C ASP A 279 -38.83 6.59 -4.08
N PRO A 280 -37.78 6.96 -4.83
CA PRO A 280 -37.82 8.15 -5.64
C PRO A 280 -38.77 7.96 -6.83
N ALA A 281 -39.80 8.80 -6.94
CA ALA A 281 -40.80 8.73 -8.02
C ALA A 281 -40.20 8.70 -9.43
N ALA A 282 -39.03 9.32 -9.63
CA ALA A 282 -38.31 9.29 -10.90
C ALA A 282 -37.85 7.87 -11.30
N GLY A 283 -37.64 6.97 -10.34
CA GLY A 283 -37.25 5.57 -10.56
C GLY A 283 -38.27 4.77 -11.36
N TYR A 284 -39.54 5.20 -11.38
CA TYR A 284 -40.61 4.56 -12.17
C TYR A 284 -40.69 5.07 -13.62
N MET A 285 -39.93 6.10 -13.99
CA MET A 285 -39.97 6.67 -15.34
C MET A 285 -39.10 5.85 -16.30
N ARG A 286 -39.59 5.60 -17.53
CA ARG A 286 -38.84 4.86 -18.58
C ARG A 286 -37.51 5.53 -18.96
N LYS A 287 -37.43 6.86 -18.86
CA LYS A 287 -36.22 7.66 -19.08
C LYS A 287 -36.15 8.73 -17.98
N PRO A 288 -35.61 8.40 -16.80
CA PRO A 288 -35.50 9.37 -15.71
C PRO A 288 -34.55 10.49 -16.10
N LYS A 289 -34.91 11.73 -15.76
CA LYS A 289 -33.99 12.85 -15.86
C LYS A 289 -32.95 12.71 -14.75
N MET A 290 -31.71 12.43 -15.12
CA MET A 290 -30.61 12.35 -14.17
C MET A 290 -30.36 13.72 -13.55
N ILE A 291 -30.51 13.83 -12.24
CA ILE A 291 -30.19 15.04 -11.49
C ILE A 291 -28.70 14.98 -11.13
N ARG A 292 -27.94 16.01 -11.49
CA ARG A 292 -26.53 16.10 -11.12
C ARG A 292 -26.43 16.39 -9.62
N LEU A 293 -25.74 15.52 -8.90
CA LEU A 293 -25.39 15.73 -7.50
C LEU A 293 -24.15 16.64 -7.43
N GLU A 294 -24.35 17.87 -6.93
CA GLU A 294 -23.29 18.85 -6.71
C GLU A 294 -22.89 18.89 -5.24
N LEU A 295 -21.60 18.69 -4.96
CA LEU A 295 -21.07 18.54 -3.62
C LEU A 295 -19.81 19.39 -3.44
N PRO A 296 -19.93 20.73 -3.32
CA PRO A 296 -18.78 21.63 -3.20
C PRO A 296 -17.88 21.33 -2.00
N GLY A 297 -18.45 20.80 -0.90
CA GLY A 297 -17.70 20.34 0.27
C GLY A 297 -16.80 19.15 -0.06
N TYR A 298 -17.37 18.14 -0.72
CA TYR A 298 -16.66 16.94 -1.14
C TYR A 298 -15.57 17.26 -2.18
N THR A 299 -15.88 18.02 -3.24
CA THR A 299 -14.87 18.37 -4.25
C THR A 299 -13.73 19.21 -3.67
N ARG A 300 -13.99 20.07 -2.68
CA ARG A 300 -12.94 20.79 -1.94
C ARG A 300 -12.06 19.85 -1.10
N TRP A 301 -12.64 18.81 -0.51
CA TRP A 301 -11.87 17.77 0.18
C TRP A 301 -11.01 16.97 -0.81
N VAL A 302 -11.55 16.63 -1.99
CA VAL A 302 -10.82 15.96 -3.07
C VAL A 302 -9.61 16.79 -3.50
N LYS A 303 -9.76 18.11 -3.68
CA LYS A 303 -8.63 19.02 -3.97
C LYS A 303 -7.52 19.01 -2.92
N ARG A 304 -7.75 18.53 -1.70
CA ARG A 304 -6.71 18.45 -0.65
C ARG A 304 -6.03 17.08 -0.58
N GLN A 305 -6.46 16.12 -1.40
CA GLN A 305 -5.85 14.80 -1.43
C GLN A 305 -4.58 14.79 -2.31
N PRO A 306 -3.71 13.79 -2.15
CA PRO A 306 -2.61 13.57 -3.09
C PRO A 306 -3.11 13.30 -4.52
N CYS A 307 -2.45 13.89 -5.49
CA CYS A 307 -2.70 13.74 -6.92
C CYS A 307 -2.49 12.29 -7.36
N CYS A 308 -3.45 11.73 -8.10
CA CYS A 308 -3.40 10.35 -8.62
C CYS A 308 -2.22 10.09 -9.58
N GLY A 309 -1.73 11.10 -10.29
CA GLY A 309 -0.60 10.94 -11.21
C GLY A 309 0.76 11.08 -10.55
N CYS A 310 1.01 12.16 -9.81
CA CYS A 310 2.35 12.49 -9.29
C CYS A 310 2.49 12.49 -7.77
N GLY A 311 1.42 12.22 -7.01
CA GLY A 311 1.44 12.18 -5.54
C GLY A 311 1.56 13.54 -4.83
N LYS A 312 1.83 14.65 -5.54
CA LYS A 312 1.80 16.01 -4.98
C LYS A 312 0.39 16.42 -4.57
N GLN A 313 0.23 17.47 -3.76
CA GLN A 313 -1.09 17.99 -3.41
C GLN A 313 -1.90 18.32 -4.68
N ALA A 314 -3.14 17.82 -4.74
CA ALA A 314 -4.07 18.18 -5.79
C ALA A 314 -4.51 19.66 -5.66
N ASP A 315 -5.11 20.17 -6.73
CA ASP A 315 -5.74 21.49 -6.76
C ASP A 315 -6.94 21.52 -7.73
N ASP A 316 -7.06 20.50 -8.58
CA ASP A 316 -8.08 20.36 -9.60
C ASP A 316 -8.84 19.02 -9.43
N PRO A 317 -10.13 19.03 -9.03
CA PRO A 317 -10.93 17.83 -8.98
C PRO A 317 -11.30 17.44 -10.40
N HIS A 318 -10.79 16.30 -10.84
CA HIS A 318 -11.03 15.81 -12.19
C HIS A 318 -12.29 14.95 -12.24
N HIS A 319 -13.33 15.41 -12.93
CA HIS A 319 -14.50 14.58 -13.22
C HIS A 319 -14.16 13.50 -14.25
N ILE A 320 -14.55 12.26 -13.96
CA ILE A 320 -14.26 11.09 -14.80
C ILE A 320 -14.85 11.27 -16.21
N ILE A 321 -14.02 11.04 -17.23
CA ILE A 321 -14.40 11.14 -18.65
C ILE A 321 -14.32 9.77 -19.36
N GLY A 322 -15.02 9.62 -20.47
CA GLY A 322 -14.91 8.44 -21.35
C GLY A 322 -15.68 7.18 -20.91
N HIS A 323 -16.49 7.27 -19.85
CA HIS A 323 -17.22 6.12 -19.27
C HIS A 323 -18.75 6.25 -19.30
N GLY A 324 -19.30 7.19 -20.07
CA GLY A 324 -20.75 7.39 -20.18
C GLY A 324 -21.42 8.03 -18.95
N PHE A 325 -20.63 8.46 -17.96
CA PHE A 325 -21.13 9.19 -16.78
C PHE A 325 -21.38 10.68 -17.03
N SER A 326 -20.94 11.18 -18.18
CA SER A 326 -21.14 12.55 -18.65
C SER A 326 -21.39 12.54 -20.16
N GLY A 327 -22.08 13.57 -20.66
CA GLY A 327 -22.35 13.81 -22.07
C GLY A 327 -21.67 15.09 -22.57
N THR A 328 -21.87 15.41 -23.86
CA THR A 328 -21.31 16.63 -24.47
C THR A 328 -21.80 17.88 -23.73
N GLY A 329 -20.87 18.61 -23.10
CA GLY A 329 -21.17 19.83 -22.34
C GLY A 329 -21.79 19.60 -20.95
N THR A 330 -21.90 18.36 -20.46
CA THR A 330 -22.38 18.06 -19.10
C THR A 330 -21.25 17.55 -18.21
N LYS A 331 -21.30 17.91 -16.93
CA LYS A 331 -20.34 17.43 -15.93
C LYS A 331 -20.91 16.20 -15.23
N ALA A 332 -20.03 15.24 -14.94
CA ALA A 332 -20.40 14.08 -14.13
C ALA A 332 -20.84 14.52 -12.71
N CYS A 333 -21.45 13.58 -12.00
CA CYS A 333 -21.73 13.72 -10.57
C CYS A 333 -20.45 14.08 -9.79
N ASP A 334 -20.57 14.93 -8.77
CA ASP A 334 -19.40 15.33 -7.96
C ASP A 334 -18.82 14.20 -7.12
N LEU A 335 -19.51 13.05 -6.96
CA LEU A 335 -18.91 11.83 -6.41
C LEU A 335 -17.95 11.13 -7.40
N LEU A 336 -18.05 11.45 -8.70
CA LEU A 336 -17.26 10.86 -9.77
C LEU A 336 -16.07 11.75 -10.11
N VAL A 337 -15.27 12.08 -9.10
CA VAL A 337 -14.06 12.90 -9.24
C VAL A 337 -12.84 12.22 -8.65
N ILE A 338 -11.68 12.48 -9.23
CA ILE A 338 -10.37 12.05 -8.70
C ILE A 338 -9.47 13.27 -8.43
N PRO A 339 -8.59 13.19 -7.43
CA PRO A 339 -7.67 14.28 -7.12
C PRO A 339 -6.54 14.35 -8.16
N LEU A 340 -6.42 15.46 -8.88
CA LEU A 340 -5.27 15.74 -9.74
C LEU A 340 -4.68 17.12 -9.41
N CYS A 341 -3.37 17.25 -9.64
CA CYS A 341 -2.76 18.57 -9.78
C CYS A 341 -2.99 19.06 -11.21
N ARG A 342 -2.95 20.37 -11.42
CA ARG A 342 -3.19 20.99 -12.72
C ARG A 342 -2.38 20.36 -13.87
N VAL A 343 -1.10 20.08 -13.63
CA VAL A 343 -0.21 19.46 -14.64
C VAL A 343 -0.68 18.06 -15.02
N CYS A 344 -1.01 17.21 -14.05
CA CYS A 344 -1.50 15.85 -14.33
C CYS A 344 -2.92 15.88 -14.92
N HIS A 345 -3.74 16.85 -14.54
CA HIS A 345 -5.06 17.06 -15.11
C HIS A 345 -4.97 17.37 -16.61
N ASP A 346 -4.13 18.32 -16.98
CA ASP A 346 -3.95 18.72 -18.38
C ASP A 346 -3.30 17.57 -19.19
N ALA A 347 -2.38 16.80 -18.59
CA ALA A 347 -1.80 15.61 -19.22
C ALA A 347 -2.84 14.52 -19.50
N LEU A 348 -3.79 14.30 -18.58
CA LEU A 348 -4.87 13.31 -18.77
C LEU A 348 -5.81 13.72 -19.91
N HIS A 349 -6.15 15.01 -20.01
CA HIS A 349 -6.95 15.51 -21.14
C HIS A 349 -6.19 15.49 -22.47
N ALA A 350 -4.86 15.58 -22.46
CA ALA A 350 -4.05 15.50 -23.67
C ALA A 350 -4.05 14.10 -24.27
N ASP A 351 -3.85 13.06 -23.44
CA ASP A 351 -3.96 11.66 -23.85
C ASP A 351 -4.40 10.78 -22.68
N THR A 352 -5.71 10.54 -22.60
CA THR A 352 -6.31 9.77 -21.49
C THR A 352 -5.80 8.35 -21.46
N ARG A 353 -5.58 7.73 -22.62
CA ARG A 353 -5.15 6.32 -22.70
C ARG A 353 -3.72 6.17 -22.21
N ALA A 354 -2.80 6.97 -22.73
CA ALA A 354 -1.40 6.93 -22.30
C ALA A 354 -1.28 7.27 -20.80
N TRP A 355 -2.07 8.23 -20.32
CA TRP A 355 -2.09 8.58 -18.91
C TRP A 355 -2.58 7.42 -18.03
N GLU A 356 -3.67 6.75 -18.40
CA GLU A 356 -4.20 5.59 -17.66
C GLU A 356 -3.28 4.36 -17.71
N GLU A 357 -2.59 4.13 -18.84
CA GLU A 357 -1.59 3.07 -18.97
C GLU A 357 -0.40 3.30 -18.01
N GLN A 358 0.02 4.56 -17.82
CA GLN A 358 1.10 4.91 -16.92
C GLN A 358 0.69 4.96 -15.45
N ASN A 359 -0.48 5.53 -15.14
CA ASN A 359 -0.87 5.91 -13.77
C ASN A 359 -1.97 5.01 -13.18
N GLY A 360 -2.57 4.13 -13.98
CA GLY A 360 -3.75 3.34 -13.63
C GLY A 360 -5.06 4.03 -14.06
N SER A 361 -6.12 3.24 -14.25
CA SER A 361 -7.38 3.73 -14.81
C SER A 361 -8.09 4.76 -13.91
N GLN A 362 -8.79 5.71 -14.55
CA GLN A 362 -9.64 6.68 -13.87
C GLN A 362 -10.64 6.02 -12.91
N LEU A 363 -11.27 4.93 -13.33
CA LEU A 363 -12.24 4.19 -12.50
C LEU A 363 -11.61 3.56 -11.26
N LEU A 364 -10.38 3.04 -11.37
CA LEU A 364 -9.65 2.51 -10.23
C LEU A 364 -9.31 3.63 -9.24
N TRP A 365 -8.88 4.79 -9.74
CA TRP A 365 -8.63 5.96 -8.92
C TRP A 365 -9.89 6.51 -8.26
N LEU A 366 -11.02 6.47 -8.95
CA LEU A 366 -12.31 6.82 -8.41
C LEU A 366 -12.70 5.89 -7.26
N ALA A 367 -12.64 4.57 -7.47
CA ALA A 367 -12.96 3.59 -6.44
C ALA A 367 -12.08 3.76 -5.19
N ARG A 368 -10.78 4.03 -5.37
CA ARG A 368 -9.84 4.33 -4.29
C ARG A 368 -10.18 5.63 -3.56
N THR A 369 -10.56 6.67 -4.29
CA THR A 369 -10.92 7.98 -3.73
C THR A 369 -12.19 7.87 -2.89
N LEU A 370 -13.21 7.16 -3.38
CA LEU A 370 -14.45 6.89 -2.67
C LEU A 370 -14.20 6.01 -1.42
N ALA A 371 -13.44 4.93 -1.57
CA ALA A 371 -13.10 4.05 -0.44
C ALA A 371 -12.34 4.80 0.67
N ARG A 372 -11.43 5.72 0.32
CA ARG A 372 -10.78 6.59 1.29
C ARG A 372 -11.78 7.55 1.91
N ALA A 373 -12.63 8.18 1.10
CA ALA A 373 -13.59 9.18 1.58
C ALA A 373 -14.56 8.57 2.61
N THR A 374 -15.03 7.34 2.38
CA THR A 374 -15.87 6.62 3.35
C THR A 374 -15.05 6.11 4.53
N GLY A 375 -13.88 5.52 4.30
CA GLY A 375 -13.03 4.93 5.33
C GLY A 375 -12.51 5.93 6.37
N ILE A 376 -12.34 7.21 6.02
CA ILE A 376 -11.89 8.25 6.94
C ILE A 376 -13.00 9.19 7.42
N GLY A 377 -14.26 8.91 7.06
CA GLY A 377 -15.42 9.73 7.45
C GLY A 377 -15.58 11.07 6.73
N ALA A 378 -14.93 11.25 5.57
CA ALA A 378 -15.22 12.40 4.71
C ALA A 378 -16.62 12.29 4.08
N ILE A 379 -17.07 11.06 3.77
CA ILE A 379 -18.45 10.74 3.43
C ILE A 379 -19.01 9.87 4.55
N THR A 380 -20.10 10.33 5.16
CA THR A 380 -20.83 9.55 6.18
C THR A 380 -22.28 9.37 5.77
N ALA A 381 -22.88 8.25 6.19
CA ALA A 381 -24.32 8.07 6.11
C ALA A 381 -24.98 8.98 7.16
N ALA A 382 -26.02 9.72 6.76
CA ALA A 382 -26.89 10.37 7.73
C ALA A 382 -27.59 9.29 8.55
N ARG A 383 -27.24 9.13 9.83
CA ARG A 383 -28.11 8.40 10.75
C ARG A 383 -29.19 9.38 11.18
N ALA A 384 -30.46 9.06 10.92
CA ALA A 384 -31.56 9.79 11.53
C ALA A 384 -31.36 9.75 13.06
N LYS A 385 -31.56 10.88 13.72
CA LYS A 385 -31.72 10.87 15.18
C LYS A 385 -33.05 10.15 15.42
N GLU A 386 -33.00 8.90 15.86
CA GLU A 386 -34.16 8.22 16.46
C GLU A 386 -34.54 8.89 17.77
#